data_AF-A0A4Z1H050-F1
#
_entry.id   AF-A0A4Z1H050-F1
#
_cell.length_a   1.000
_cell.length_b   1.000
_cell.length_c   1.000
_cell.angle_alpha   90.00
_cell.angle_beta   90.00
_cell.angle_gamma   90.00
#
_symmetry.space_group_name_H-M   'P 1'
#
loop_
_entity.id
_entity.type
_entity.pdbx_description
1 polymer ?
#
loop_
_entity_poly.entity_id
_entity_poly.type
_entity_poly.pdbx_seq_one_letter_code
_entity_poly.pdbx_strand_id
1 'polypeptide(L)' 'MDLAEAVFDGSQIEDALRSMQSGKHAGKFFISFGEDTPIPVMPQAKFTGILDSRAKYIIAGGLG' A
#
# COMPACT_ATOMS: atom_id res chain seq x y z
N MET A 1 -13.96 8.60 28.42
CA MET A 1 -13.69 8.44 26.97
C MET A 1 -12.73 7.27 26.90
N ASP A 2 -13.25 6.10 26.57
CA ASP A 2 -12.48 4.86 26.54
C ASP A 2 -11.50 4.96 25.37
N LEU A 3 -10.20 4.92 25.65
CA LEU A 3 -9.16 4.90 24.62
C LEU A 3 -9.16 3.50 24.02
N ALA A 4 -10.13 3.21 23.16
CA ALA A 4 -10.27 1.92 22.53
C ALA A 4 -9.09 1.69 21.59
N GLU A 5 -8.08 1.00 22.11
CA GLU A 5 -6.94 0.46 21.38
C GLU A 5 -7.48 -0.53 20.34
N ALA A 6 -7.47 -0.13 19.06
CA ALA A 6 -8.03 -0.94 17.99
C ALA A 6 -6.99 -1.99 17.57
N VAL A 7 -7.34 -3.26 17.76
CA VAL A 7 -6.51 -4.41 17.38
C VAL A 7 -7.07 -5.04 16.11
N PHE A 8 -6.22 -5.19 15.09
CA PHE A 8 -6.54 -5.78 13.80
C PHE A 8 -5.68 -7.01 13.57
N ASP A 9 -6.24 -8.05 12.96
CA ASP A 9 -5.44 -9.14 12.43
C ASP A 9 -4.69 -8.69 11.16
N GLY A 10 -3.53 -9.28 10.89
CA GLY A 10 -2.71 -8.95 9.73
C GLY A 10 -3.44 -9.10 8.39
N SER A 11 -4.41 -10.01 8.30
CA SER A 11 -5.26 -10.16 7.10
C SER A 11 -6.15 -8.94 6.82
N GLN A 12 -6.37 -8.09 7.82
CA GLN A 12 -7.20 -6.88 7.77
C GLN A 12 -6.37 -5.59 7.67
N ILE A 13 -5.09 -5.70 7.31
CA ILE A 13 -4.17 -4.56 7.27
C ILE A 13 -4.69 -3.40 6.39
N GLU A 14 -5.35 -3.70 5.27
CA GLU A 14 -5.93 -2.67 4.42
C GLU A 14 -7.07 -1.91 5.12
N ASP A 15 -7.98 -2.64 5.78
CA ASP A 15 -9.09 -2.04 6.53
C ASP A 15 -8.59 -1.21 7.72
N ALA A 16 -7.55 -1.70 8.40
CA ALA A 16 -6.88 -0.95 9.47
C ALA A 16 -6.31 0.37 8.94
N LEU A 17 -5.60 0.35 7.81
CA LEU A 17 -5.03 1.56 7.20
C LEU A 17 -6.11 2.52 6.69
N ARG A 18 -7.21 2.01 6.11
CA ARG A 18 -8.36 2.84 5.68
C ARG A 18 -9.06 3.49 6.87
N SER A 19 -9.26 2.75 7.96
CA SER A 19 -9.83 3.27 9.20
C SER A 19 -8.92 4.35 9.81
N MET A 20 -7.60 4.13 9.79
CA MET A 20 -6.60 5.12 10.20
C MET A 20 -6.70 6.41 9.35
N GLN A 21 -6.78 6.27 8.03
CA GLN A 21 -6.90 7.39 7.10
C GLN A 21 -8.16 8.24 7.35
N SER A 22 -9.24 7.66 7.87
CA SER A 22 -10.48 8.40 8.15
C SER A 22 -10.32 9.46 9.25
N GLY A 23 -9.27 9.38 10.08
CA GLY A 23 -9.01 10.29 11.19
C GLY A 23 -10.02 10.20 12.35
N LYS A 24 -10.93 9.23 12.33
CA LYS A 24 -11.98 9.05 13.36
C LYS A 24 -11.49 8.29 14.59
N HIS A 25 -10.27 7.78 14.57
CA HIS A 25 -9.69 7.04 15.69
C HIS A 25 -8.88 7.97 16.60
N ALA A 26 -8.79 7.62 17.88
CA ALA A 26 -7.90 8.25 18.84
C ALA A 26 -6.92 7.21 19.37
N GLY A 27 -5.62 7.51 19.33
CA GLY A 27 -4.57 6.59 19.81
C GLY A 27 -3.96 5.73 18.71
N LYS A 28 -3.50 4.53 19.08
CA LYS A 28 -2.68 3.63 18.26
C LYS A 28 -3.50 2.44 17.75
N PHE A 29 -3.13 1.96 16.56
CA PHE A 29 -3.63 0.70 16.00
C PHE A 29 -2.56 -0.38 16.21
N PHE A 30 -3.01 -1.56 16.62
CA PHE A 30 -2.14 -2.74 16.77
C PHE A 30 -2.51 -3.74 15.69
N ILE A 31 -1.52 -4.21 14.95
CA ILE A 31 -1.71 -5.21 13.91
C ILE A 31 -0.97 -6.47 14.35
N SER A 32 -1.71 -7.55 14.61
CA SER A 32 -1.16 -8.83 15.04
C SER A 32 -0.97 -9.76 13.85
N PHE A 33 0.22 -10.33 13.72
CA PHE A 33 0.54 -11.34 12.70
C PHE A 33 0.77 -12.69 13.40
N GLY A 34 -0.12 -13.64 13.19
CA GLY A 34 0.05 -15.04 13.60
C GLY A 34 0.77 -15.85 12.51
N GLU A 35 1.24 -17.05 12.85
CA GLU A 35 1.95 -17.93 11.91
C GLU A 35 1.11 -18.29 10.66
N ASP A 36 -0.21 -18.43 10.83
CA ASP A 36 -1.15 -18.78 9.76
C ASP A 36 -1.93 -17.58 9.20
N THR A 37 -1.57 -16.34 9.57
CA THR A 37 -2.32 -15.16 9.11
C THR A 37 -2.12 -14.99 7.58
N PRO A 38 -3.19 -15.08 6.76
CA PRO A 38 -3.07 -14.92 5.32
C PRO A 38 -2.82 -13.45 4.97
N ILE A 39 -1.61 -13.15 4.47
CA ILE A 39 -1.24 -11.79 4.05
C ILE A 39 -1.32 -11.68 2.52
N PRO A 40 -2.13 -10.74 1.98
CA PRO A 40 -2.21 -10.52 0.55
C PRO A 40 -0.87 -9.96 0.04
N VAL A 41 -0.16 -10.75 -0.77
CA VAL A 41 1.00 -10.27 -1.52
C VAL A 41 0.51 -9.75 -2.86
N MET A 42 0.72 -8.45 -3.12
CA MET A 42 0.53 -7.86 -4.45
C MET A 42 1.89 -7.78 -5.16
N PRO A 43 2.31 -8.80 -5.91
CA PRO A 43 3.56 -8.71 -6.67
C PRO A 43 3.45 -7.56 -7.67
N GLN A 44 4.38 -6.61 -7.58
CA GLN A 44 4.51 -5.56 -8.59
C GLN A 44 4.81 -6.20 -9.94
N ALA A 45 3.96 -5.97 -10.94
CA ALA A 45 4.23 -6.40 -12.29
C ALA A 45 5.54 -5.73 -12.76
N LYS A 46 6.57 -6.52 -13.05
CA LYS A 46 7.77 -5.98 -13.71
C LYS A 46 7.33 -5.47 -15.08
N PHE A 47 7.37 -4.16 -15.30
CA PHE A 47 7.12 -3.60 -16.61
C PHE A 47 8.26 -4.02 -17.54
N THR A 48 8.02 -5.03 -18.38
CA THR A 48 8.94 -5.49 -19.43
C THR A 48 8.52 -4.93 -20.79
N GLY A 49 8.18 -3.64 -20.84
CA GLY A 49 7.77 -2.99 -22.07
C GLY A 49 8.95 -2.48 -22.89
N ILE A 50 9.00 -2.85 -24.16
CA ILE A 50 9.87 -2.21 -25.16
C ILE A 50 9.13 -0.98 -25.69
N LEU A 51 9.82 0.15 -25.82
CA LEU A 51 9.26 1.35 -26.43
C LEU A 51 8.92 1.11 -27.91
N ASP A 52 7.81 1.65 -28.39
CA ASP A 52 7.41 1.52 -29.78
C ASP A 52 8.42 2.24 -30.68
N SER A 53 9.09 1.46 -31.53
CA SER A 53 10.03 1.93 -32.54
C SER A 53 9.46 2.97 -33.52
N ARG A 54 8.13 3.08 -33.63
CA ARG A 54 7.44 4.02 -34.53
C ARG A 54 6.85 5.24 -33.81
N ALA A 55 6.91 5.27 -32.48
CA ALA A 55 6.43 6.41 -31.71
C ALA A 55 7.50 7.51 -31.64
N LYS A 56 7.06 8.74 -31.38
CA LYS A 56 7.94 9.88 -31.14
C LYS A 56 7.96 10.18 -29.65
N TYR A 57 9.16 10.30 -29.09
CA TYR A 57 9.39 10.59 -27.68
C TYR A 57 10.04 11.97 -27.55
N ILE A 58 9.47 12.82 -26.70
CA ILE A 58 10.04 14.14 -26.42
C ILE A 58 10.93 14.02 -25.18
N ILE A 59 12.21 14.38 -25.31
CA ILE A 59 13.14 14.51 -24.19
C ILE A 59 13.50 16.00 -24.05
N ALA A 60 12.76 16.72 -23.22
CA ALA A 60 13.05 18.13 -22.96
C ALA A 60 14.34 18.26 -22.13
N GLY A 61 15.33 19.00 -22.63
CA GLY A 61 16.60 19.24 -21.93
C GLY A 61 17.63 18.09 -21.99
N GLY A 62 17.46 17.11 -22.89
CA GLY A 62 18.32 15.92 -22.97
C GLY A 62 19.69 16.09 -23.66
N LEU A 63 20.08 17.31 -23.99
CA LEU A 63 21.31 17.63 -24.76
C LEU A 63 22.43 18.14 -23.84
N GLY A 64 22.66 17.48 -22.70
CA GLY A 64 23.76 17.85 -21.79
C GLY A 64 25.10 18.03 -22.50
#